data_AF-A0A820QIZ9-F1
#
_entry.id   AF-A0A820QIZ9-F1
#
_cell.length_a   1.000
_cell.length_b   1.000
_cell.length_c   1.000
_cell.angle_alpha   90.00
_cell.angle_beta   90.00
_cell.angle_gamma   90.00
#
_symmetry.space_group_name_H-M   'P 1'
#
loop_
_entity.id
_entity.type
_entity.pdbx_description
1 polymer ?
#
loop_
_entity_poly.entity_id
_entity_poly.type
_entity_poly.pdbx_seq_one_letter_code
_entity_poly.pdbx_strand_id
1 'polypeptide(L)'
;EQLKSLLIDNNNSPTNDEEKTKFDSIHKNFTSITHEIEQIIGAYLNVTFSKTKRTQEGLTILASFEPICERNYLRPILRDAYVNLFLNFENDLMDIRTTFEAQKDDPPLLRNAPPIA
;
A
#
# COMPACT_ATOMS: atom_id res chain seq x y z
N GLU A 1 -67.01 -16.52 -11.61
CA GLU A 1 -66.51 -15.45 -12.49
C GLU A 1 -65.90 -14.26 -11.72
N GLN A 2 -66.64 -13.49 -10.90
CA GLN A 2 -66.08 -12.29 -10.23
C GLN A 2 -65.13 -12.55 -9.04
N LEU A 3 -65.12 -13.76 -8.45
CA LEU A 3 -64.18 -14.12 -7.38
C LEU A 3 -62.83 -14.67 -7.89
N LYS A 4 -62.72 -14.99 -9.19
CA LYS A 4 -61.46 -15.45 -9.81
C LYS A 4 -60.58 -14.29 -10.30
N SER A 5 -61.15 -13.09 -10.49
CA SER A 5 -60.39 -11.91 -10.91
C SER A 5 -59.68 -11.17 -9.76
N LEU A 6 -60.00 -11.48 -8.50
CA LEU A 6 -59.36 -10.91 -7.31
C LEU A 6 -58.12 -11.67 -6.83
N LEU A 7 -57.80 -12.82 -7.44
CA LEU A 7 -56.66 -13.67 -7.09
C LEU A 7 -55.49 -13.54 -8.08
N ILE A 8 -55.60 -12.65 -9.08
CA ILE A 8 -54.56 -12.46 -10.10
C ILE A 8 -53.56 -11.35 -9.72
N ASP A 9 -53.86 -10.53 -8.70
CA ASP A 9 -53.03 -9.37 -8.33
C ASP A 9 -51.88 -9.65 -7.34
N ASN A 10 -51.57 -10.91 -7.00
CA ASN A 10 -50.61 -11.21 -5.93
C ASN A 10 -49.33 -11.98 -6.31
N ASN A 11 -49.02 -12.09 -7.61
CA ASN A 11 -47.79 -12.76 -8.07
C ASN A 11 -46.72 -11.82 -8.67
N ASN A 12 -46.90 -10.51 -8.60
CA ASN A 12 -45.78 -9.59 -8.83
C ASN A 12 -45.06 -9.40 -7.49
N SER A 13 -44.17 -10.34 -7.14
CA SER A 13 -43.18 -10.08 -6.10
C SER A 13 -41.97 -9.43 -6.79
N PRO A 14 -41.70 -8.12 -6.61
CA PRO A 14 -40.52 -7.48 -7.20
C PRO A 14 -39.22 -7.88 -6.46
N THR A 15 -39.25 -8.89 -5.61
CA THR A 15 -38.36 -8.97 -4.45
C THR A 15 -36.99 -9.57 -4.72
N ASN A 16 -36.75 -10.24 -5.85
CA ASN A 16 -35.41 -10.81 -6.13
C ASN A 16 -34.67 -10.09 -7.25
N ASP A 17 -35.33 -9.76 -8.36
CA ASP A 17 -34.65 -9.14 -9.50
C ASP A 17 -34.35 -7.66 -9.26
N GLU A 18 -35.27 -6.90 -8.64
CA GLU A 18 -35.01 -5.50 -8.29
C GLU A 18 -33.97 -5.38 -7.17
N GLU A 19 -34.01 -6.28 -6.18
CA GLU A 19 -33.01 -6.34 -5.11
C GLU A 19 -31.63 -6.73 -5.63
N LYS A 20 -31.56 -7.68 -6.56
CA LYS A 20 -30.31 -8.05 -7.25
C LYS A 20 -29.75 -6.89 -8.06
N THR A 21 -30.60 -6.20 -8.82
CA THR A 21 -30.17 -5.04 -9.62
C THR A 21 -29.66 -3.90 -8.73
N LYS A 22 -30.33 -3.68 -7.58
CA LYS A 22 -29.90 -2.71 -6.56
C LYS A 22 -28.58 -3.11 -5.91
N PHE A 23 -28.40 -4.39 -5.57
CA PHE A 23 -27.15 -4.92 -5.04
C PHE A 23 -26.00 -4.74 -6.03
N ASP A 24 -26.19 -5.13 -7.29
CA ASP A 24 -25.18 -5.01 -8.35
C ASP A 24 -24.75 -3.54 -8.55
N SER A 25 -25.72 -2.62 -8.52
CA SER A 25 -25.46 -1.18 -8.58
C SER A 25 -24.61 -0.69 -7.40
N ILE A 26 -24.98 -1.06 -6.17
CA ILE A 26 -24.24 -0.69 -4.95
C ILE A 26 -22.85 -1.31 -4.95
N HIS A 27 -22.74 -2.58 -5.31
CA HIS A 27 -21.47 -3.30 -5.40
C HIS A 27 -20.53 -2.66 -6.42
N LYS A 28 -21.06 -2.28 -7.59
CA LYS A 28 -20.28 -1.59 -8.63
C LYS A 28 -19.79 -0.23 -8.15
N ASN A 29 -20.65 0.55 -7.47
CA ASN A 29 -20.26 1.83 -6.90
C ASN A 29 -19.19 1.67 -5.80
N PHE A 30 -19.37 0.72 -4.89
CA PHE A 30 -18.40 0.41 -3.85
C PHE A 30 -17.05 0.00 -4.43
N THR A 31 -17.06 -0.86 -5.46
CA THR A 31 -15.85 -1.27 -6.17
C THR A 31 -15.14 -0.09 -6.82
N SER A 32 -15.90 0.83 -7.43
CA SER A 32 -15.37 2.05 -8.04
C SER A 32 -14.67 2.94 -7.01
N ILE A 33 -15.34 3.23 -5.89
CA ILE A 33 -14.81 4.07 -4.81
C ILE A 33 -13.56 3.42 -4.18
N THR A 34 -13.60 2.09 -3.97
CA THR A 34 -12.44 1.35 -3.46
C THR A 34 -11.25 1.48 -4.40
N HIS A 35 -11.49 1.39 -5.72
CA HIS A 35 -10.44 1.54 -6.71
C HIS A 35 -9.87 2.97 -6.76
N GLU A 36 -10.71 4.00 -6.63
CA GLU A 36 -10.25 5.40 -6.53
C GLU A 36 -9.35 5.61 -5.30
N ILE A 37 -9.71 5.04 -4.15
CA ILE A 37 -8.88 5.09 -2.93
C ILE A 37 -7.54 4.38 -3.16
N GLU A 38 -7.54 3.22 -3.81
CA GLU A 38 -6.30 2.50 -4.17
C GLU A 38 -5.40 3.36 -5.07
N GLN A 39 -5.97 4.11 -6.03
CA GLN A 39 -5.20 5.03 -6.87
C GLN A 39 -4.56 6.16 -6.05
N ILE A 40 -5.30 6.75 -5.11
CA ILE A 40 -4.79 7.80 -4.21
C ILE A 40 -3.64 7.26 -3.35
N ILE A 41 -3.79 6.06 -2.78
CA ILE A 41 -2.74 5.40 -2.00
C ILE A 41 -1.51 5.15 -2.88
N GLY A 42 -1.70 4.65 -4.11
CA GLY A 42 -0.60 4.43 -5.05
C GLY A 42 0.17 5.72 -5.38
N ALA A 43 -0.54 6.82 -5.62
CA ALA A 43 0.08 8.13 -5.86
C ALA A 43 0.85 8.63 -4.63
N TYR A 44 0.28 8.48 -3.43
CA TYR A 44 0.94 8.81 -2.17
C TYR A 44 2.23 8.00 -1.96
N LEU A 45 2.19 6.68 -2.21
CA LEU A 45 3.34 5.80 -2.12
C LEU A 45 4.46 6.23 -3.08
N ASN A 46 4.12 6.52 -4.34
CA ASN A 46 5.09 6.98 -5.33
C ASN A 46 5.82 8.26 -4.89
N VAL A 47 5.08 9.24 -4.37
CA VAL A 47 5.66 10.49 -3.85
C VAL A 47 6.53 10.23 -2.62
N THR A 48 6.08 9.33 -1.74
CA THR A 48 6.80 8.98 -0.51
C THR A 48 8.13 8.32 -0.84
N PHE A 49 8.13 7.27 -1.65
CA PHE A 49 9.36 6.55 -2.02
C PHE A 49 10.30 7.38 -2.90
N SER A 50 9.80 8.35 -3.67
CA SER A 50 10.66 9.29 -4.41
C SER A 50 11.44 10.25 -3.49
N LYS A 51 10.97 10.47 -2.25
CA LYS A 51 11.63 11.36 -1.27
C LYS A 51 12.52 10.61 -0.28
N THR A 52 12.31 9.30 -0.13
CA THR A 52 13.07 8.48 0.81
C THR A 52 14.52 8.34 0.37
N LYS A 53 15.45 8.85 1.19
CA LYS A 53 16.89 8.80 0.90
C LYS A 53 17.59 7.60 1.52
N ARG A 54 17.17 7.18 2.71
CA ARG A 54 17.80 6.10 3.47
C ARG A 54 17.03 4.79 3.30
N THR A 55 17.75 3.69 3.08
CA THR A 55 17.15 2.36 2.91
C THR A 55 16.30 1.97 4.11
N GLN A 56 16.78 2.23 5.34
CA GLN A 56 16.09 1.86 6.57
C GLN A 56 14.71 2.53 6.73
N GLU A 57 14.61 3.81 6.38
CA GLU A 57 13.35 4.56 6.44
C GLU A 57 12.35 3.99 5.42
N GLY A 58 12.82 3.68 4.21
CA GLY A 58 11.98 3.08 3.18
C GLY A 58 11.48 1.68 3.54
N LEU A 59 12.32 0.87 4.19
CA LEU A 59 11.92 -0.46 4.66
C LEU A 59 10.85 -0.37 5.75
N THR A 60 10.98 0.62 6.65
CA THR A 60 9.99 0.87 7.71
C THR A 60 8.64 1.27 7.13
N ILE A 61 8.65 2.14 6.11
CA ILE A 61 7.43 2.52 5.39
C ILE A 61 6.85 1.31 4.67
N LEU A 62 7.66 0.54 3.93
CA LEU A 62 7.22 -0.63 3.20
C LEU A 62 6.55 -1.68 4.12
N ALA A 63 7.12 -1.91 5.31
CA ALA A 63 6.55 -2.80 6.32
C ALA A 63 5.16 -2.33 6.81
N SER A 64 4.94 -1.02 6.93
CA SER A 64 3.62 -0.49 7.32
C SER A 64 2.51 -0.76 6.29
N PHE A 65 2.89 -1.02 5.03
CA PHE A 65 1.98 -1.31 3.92
C PHE A 65 1.88 -2.81 3.58
N GLU A 66 2.52 -3.69 4.36
CA GLU A 66 2.43 -5.14 4.19
C GLU A 66 0.98 -5.65 4.14
N PRO A 67 0.03 -5.18 4.99
CA PRO A 67 -1.35 -5.67 4.96
C PRO A 67 -2.11 -5.43 3.65
N ILE A 68 -1.66 -4.48 2.83
CA ILE A 68 -2.30 -4.12 1.56
C ILE A 68 -1.47 -4.54 0.34
N CYS A 69 -0.37 -5.28 0.55
CA CYS A 69 0.56 -5.69 -0.49
C CYS A 69 -0.03 -6.70 -1.49
N GLU A 70 -1.07 -7.42 -1.11
CA GLU A 70 -1.75 -8.41 -1.96
C GLU A 70 -2.78 -7.78 -2.91
N ARG A 71 -3.13 -6.49 -2.73
CA ARG A 71 -4.08 -5.80 -3.60
C ARG A 71 -3.51 -5.65 -5.01
N ASN A 72 -4.31 -6.05 -6.02
CA ASN A 72 -3.87 -6.13 -7.43
C ASN A 72 -3.25 -4.83 -7.96
N TYR A 73 -3.80 -3.68 -7.59
CA TYR A 73 -3.30 -2.37 -8.03
C TYR A 73 -2.02 -1.92 -7.30
N LEU A 74 -1.93 -2.16 -5.99
CA LEU A 74 -0.83 -1.68 -5.15
C LEU A 74 0.40 -2.59 -5.19
N ARG A 75 0.19 -3.90 -5.42
CA ARG A 75 1.26 -4.90 -5.51
C ARG A 75 2.41 -4.52 -6.46
N PRO A 76 2.17 -4.12 -7.72
CA PRO A 76 3.28 -3.72 -8.61
C PRO A 76 4.01 -2.48 -8.09
N ILE A 77 3.28 -1.48 -7.56
CA ILE A 77 3.85 -0.24 -7.02
C ILE A 77 4.79 -0.54 -5.84
N LEU A 78 4.37 -1.40 -4.92
CA LEU A 78 5.17 -1.80 -3.76
C LEU A 78 6.38 -2.64 -4.15
N ARG A 79 6.27 -3.49 -5.19
CA ARG A 79 7.42 -4.23 -5.72
C ARG A 79 8.45 -3.31 -6.36
N ASP A 80 8.02 -2.35 -7.16
CA ASP A 80 8.92 -1.38 -7.79
C ASP A 80 9.61 -0.52 -6.72
N ALA A 81 8.88 -0.11 -5.68
CA ALA A 81 9.44 0.59 -4.53
C ALA A 81 10.52 -0.24 -3.82
N TYR A 82 10.29 -1.54 -3.61
CA TYR A 82 11.27 -2.44 -3.00
C TYR A 82 12.54 -2.56 -3.85
N VAL A 83 12.41 -2.72 -5.18
CA VAL A 83 13.56 -2.79 -6.09
C VAL A 83 14.37 -1.50 -6.05
N ASN A 84 13.70 -0.34 -6.12
CA ASN A 84 14.37 0.96 -6.04
C ASN A 84 15.09 1.16 -4.70
N LEU A 85 14.48 0.71 -3.61
CA LEU A 85 15.09 0.76 -2.28
C LEU A 85 16.33 -0.12 -2.19
N PHE A 86 16.30 -1.30 -2.81
CA PHE A 86 17.45 -2.19 -2.89
C PHE A 86 18.60 -1.60 -3.71
N LEU A 87 18.30 -0.85 -4.78
CA LEU A 87 19.34 -0.11 -5.53
C LEU A 87 19.98 0.98 -4.67
N ASN A 88 19.20 1.66 -3.83
CA ASN A 88 19.73 2.67 -2.91
C ASN A 88 20.59 2.06 -1.79
N PHE A 89 20.37 0.81 -1.43
CA PHE A 89 21.15 0.12 -0.40
C PHE A 89 22.64 -0.01 -0.77
N GLU A 90 22.96 -0.16 -2.05
CA GLU A 90 24.36 -0.17 -2.50
C GLU A 90 25.05 1.16 -2.20
N ASN A 91 24.36 2.29 -2.44
CA ASN A 91 24.90 3.61 -2.12
C ASN A 91 25.07 3.79 -0.61
N ASP A 92 24.10 3.35 0.20
CA ASP A 92 24.20 3.38 1.66
C ASP A 92 25.43 2.58 2.15
N LEU A 93 25.73 1.42 1.54
CA LEU A 93 26.92 0.63 1.87
C LEU A 93 28.22 1.35 1.50
N MET A 94 28.26 2.02 0.35
CA MET A 94 29.43 2.79 -0.09
C MET A 94 29.69 3.99 0.82
N ASP A 95 28.63 4.67 1.28
CA ASP A 95 28.73 5.77 2.23
C ASP A 95 29.27 5.31 3.59
N ILE A 96 28.75 4.18 4.10
CA ILE A 96 29.25 3.57 5.34
C ILE A 96 30.72 3.17 5.19
N ARG A 97 31.08 2.52 4.08
CA ARG A 97 32.45 2.12 3.80
C ARG A 97 33.39 3.32 3.74
N THR A 98 33.02 4.36 3.01
CA THR A 98 33.82 5.57 2.86
C THR A 98 34.02 6.25 4.21
N THR A 99 32.96 6.34 5.01
CA THR A 99 33.03 6.89 6.37
C THR A 99 33.97 6.07 7.25
N PHE A 100 33.87 4.74 7.19
CA PHE A 100 34.74 3.83 7.94
C PHE A 100 36.20 3.95 7.51
N GLU A 101 36.49 3.92 6.21
CA GLU A 101 37.85 4.06 5.70
C GLU A 101 38.46 5.43 6.08
N ALA A 102 37.67 6.50 6.07
CA ALA A 102 38.12 7.84 6.47
C ALA A 102 38.38 7.98 7.98
N GLN A 103 37.64 7.27 8.82
CA GLN A 103 37.69 7.37 10.29
C GLN A 103 38.36 6.15 10.96
N LYS A 104 38.94 5.24 10.18
CA LYS A 104 39.53 3.99 10.67
C LYS A 104 40.63 4.25 11.71
N ASP A 105 41.50 5.20 11.43
CA ASP A 105 42.69 5.46 12.24
C ASP A 105 42.41 6.42 13.41
N ASP A 106 41.32 7.20 13.33
CA ASP A 106 40.85 8.11 14.37
C ASP A 106 39.30 8.14 14.42
N PRO A 107 38.67 7.09 15.00
CA PRO A 107 37.22 7.02 15.07
C PRO A 107 36.70 8.06 16.09
N PRO A 108 35.54 8.66 15.85
CA PRO A 108 34.94 9.59 16.80
C PRO A 108 34.66 8.89 18.13
N LEU A 109 35.41 9.25 19.17
CA LEU A 109 35.26 8.73 20.52
C LEU A 109 34.19 9.52 21.29
N LEU A 110 33.37 8.82 22.07
CA LEU A 110 32.51 9.48 23.05
C LEU A 110 33.38 10.15 24.13
N ARG A 111 32.93 11.30 24.63
CA ARG A 111 33.62 12.02 25.70
C ARG A 111 33.83 11.09 26.91
N ASN A 112 35.06 10.97 27.38
CA ASN A 112 35.50 10.10 28.47
C ASN A 112 35.46 8.58 28.16
N ALA A 113 35.30 8.18 26.89
CA ALA A 113 35.52 6.78 26.51
C ALA A 113 37.02 6.43 26.63
N PRO A 114 37.37 5.23 27.11
CA PRO A 114 38.74 4.77 27.03
C PRO A 114 39.18 4.69 25.56
N PRO A 115 40.43 5.05 25.23
CA PRO A 115 40.91 5.12 23.84
C PRO A 115 40.97 3.76 23.14
N ILE A 116 40.95 2.67 23.90
CA ILE A 116 40.87 1.28 23.43
C ILE A 116 39.87 0.58 24.36
N ALA A 117 38.92 -0.14 23.79
CA ALA A 117 37.98 -0.98 24.54
C ALA A 117 38.62 -2.32 24.92
#